data_AF-A0A7Y5KT94-F1
#
_entry.id   AF-A0A7Y5KT94-F1
#
_cell.length_a   1.000
_cell.length_b   1.000
_cell.length_c   1.000
_cell.angle_alpha   90.00
_cell.angle_beta   90.00
_cell.angle_gamma   90.00
#
_symmetry.space_group_name_H-M   'P 1'
#
loop_
_entity.id
_entity.type
_entity.pdbx_description
1 polymer ?
#
loop_
_entity_poly.entity_id
_entity_poly.type
_entity_poly.pdbx_seq_one_letter_code
_entity_poly.pdbx_strand_id
1 'polypeptide(L)'
;MGESRAYVYEPGERAAGVYVVVPGLHFLGPDDPRLDRFCRILAASGFAVVAPFVRAFSGMVLDRTLFDDANAALFLGRIVADEHGAGPPAVFSISFGSLLALHLAASNDPPAAVLVFGGYADFLPTVRFAVTGRADHEGARHQLARDPLNSPVVFLNVVDHLEMRGDRAMLARAWLSMVHRTWGKMELKAPGARDPHANAIAAALPSELRVPFLRGCCLDEGALDWLEDGLARAARSLSFLDPSAHVKNARCPVVLVHGKDDDVIPYFESVKLSRALPKEQLRNLHLTGLYGHTGASSPTLRALATETTTLIRMLADLAAAPRINPRARFG
;
A
#
# COMPACT_ATOMS: atom_id res chain seq x y z
N MET A 1 9.06 -7.60 -22.39
CA MET A 1 9.05 -6.84 -21.13
C MET A 1 9.05 -5.38 -21.51
N GLY A 2 8.03 -4.60 -21.09
CA GLY A 2 8.04 -3.15 -21.35
C GLY A 2 9.09 -2.46 -20.48
N GLU A 3 9.49 -1.24 -20.85
CA GLU A 3 10.43 -0.42 -20.10
C GLU A 3 9.85 -0.06 -18.72
N SER A 4 10.63 -0.29 -17.65
CA SER A 4 10.31 0.14 -16.28
C SER A 4 11.06 1.43 -15.98
N ARG A 5 10.40 2.39 -15.32
CA ARG A 5 10.96 3.71 -14.97
C ARG A 5 11.11 3.86 -13.46
N ALA A 6 12.07 4.66 -13.03
CA ALA A 6 12.24 5.04 -11.64
C ALA A 6 12.85 6.44 -11.53
N TYR A 7 12.64 7.09 -10.37
CA TYR A 7 13.46 8.21 -9.94
C TYR A 7 14.59 7.71 -9.03
N VAL A 8 15.76 8.32 -9.19
CA VAL A 8 16.91 8.13 -8.30
C VAL A 8 17.17 9.44 -7.60
N TYR A 9 17.16 9.43 -6.27
CA TYR A 9 17.46 10.58 -5.42
C TYR A 9 18.82 10.34 -4.78
N GLU A 10 19.75 11.23 -5.07
CA GLU A 10 21.14 11.13 -4.63
C GLU A 10 21.41 12.04 -3.43
N PRO A 11 22.16 11.57 -2.42
CA PRO A 11 22.74 12.43 -1.40
C PRO A 11 23.85 13.31 -2.01
N GLY A 12 24.22 14.39 -1.31
CA GLY A 12 25.30 15.29 -1.76
C GLY A 12 26.71 14.69 -1.62
N GLU A 13 26.84 13.57 -0.91
CA GLU A 13 28.08 12.83 -0.67
C GLU A 13 27.85 11.33 -0.94
N ARG A 14 28.84 10.48 -0.67
CA ARG A 14 28.69 9.03 -0.81
C ARG A 14 27.58 8.50 0.12
N ALA A 15 26.66 7.71 -0.43
CA ALA A 15 25.52 7.20 0.31
C ALA A 15 25.94 6.23 1.42
N ALA A 16 25.34 6.40 2.60
CA ALA A 16 25.54 5.53 3.76
C ALA A 16 24.76 4.21 3.67
N GLY A 17 23.99 4.03 2.60
CA GLY A 17 23.12 2.91 2.27
C GLY A 17 22.15 3.28 1.15
N VAL A 18 21.53 2.27 0.54
CA VAL A 18 20.55 2.47 -0.54
C VAL A 18 19.18 1.95 -0.13
N TYR A 19 18.15 2.72 -0.49
CA TYR A 19 16.76 2.35 -0.34
C TYR A 19 16.08 2.18 -1.70
N VAL A 20 15.31 1.11 -1.84
CA VAL A 20 14.26 1.01 -2.86
C VAL A 20 12.94 1.33 -2.18
N VAL A 21 12.32 2.45 -2.53
CA VAL A 21 11.04 2.89 -1.94
C VAL A 21 9.90 2.49 -2.85
N VAL A 22 9.23 1.40 -2.51
CA VAL A 22 8.07 0.90 -3.25
C VAL A 22 6.81 1.69 -2.85
N PRO A 23 6.14 2.38 -3.81
CA PRO A 23 4.98 3.20 -3.52
C PRO A 23 3.77 2.37 -3.09
N GLY A 24 2.79 3.02 -2.47
CA GLY A 24 1.42 2.49 -2.40
C GLY A 24 0.70 2.59 -3.74
N LEU A 25 -0.49 1.99 -3.82
CA LEU A 25 -1.33 2.08 -5.01
C LEU A 25 -1.77 3.53 -5.24
N HIS A 26 -1.15 4.20 -6.22
CA HIS A 26 -1.45 5.58 -6.61
C HIS A 26 -1.05 5.83 -8.06
N PHE A 27 -1.91 6.52 -8.82
CA PHE A 27 -1.69 6.75 -10.26
C PHE A 27 -0.45 7.61 -10.55
N LEU A 28 -0.08 8.52 -9.63
CA LEU A 28 1.13 9.34 -9.76
C LEU A 28 2.42 8.56 -9.44
N GLY A 29 2.37 7.46 -8.69
CA GLY A 29 3.58 6.77 -8.23
C GLY A 29 4.59 7.76 -7.58
N PRO A 30 5.88 7.73 -7.98
CA PRO A 30 6.90 8.68 -7.55
C PRO A 30 6.60 10.17 -7.80
N ASP A 31 5.69 10.51 -8.72
CA ASP A 31 5.26 11.90 -8.95
C ASP A 31 4.31 12.43 -7.87
N ASP A 32 3.84 11.59 -6.93
CA ASP A 32 3.06 12.06 -5.79
C ASP A 32 3.93 12.96 -4.89
N PRO A 33 3.53 14.22 -4.62
CA PRO A 33 4.36 15.16 -3.86
C PRO A 33 4.71 14.69 -2.44
N ARG A 34 3.88 13.82 -1.83
CA ARG A 34 4.16 13.27 -0.50
C ARG A 34 5.27 12.22 -0.59
N LEU A 35 5.25 11.39 -1.62
CA LEU A 35 6.29 10.37 -1.86
C LEU A 35 7.60 10.99 -2.31
N ASP A 36 7.58 11.96 -3.24
CA ASP A 36 8.76 12.72 -3.64
C ASP A 36 9.42 13.38 -2.42
N ARG A 37 8.63 14.06 -1.58
CA ARG A 37 9.13 14.67 -0.33
C ARG A 37 9.77 13.63 0.58
N PHE A 38 9.14 12.47 0.77
CA PHE A 38 9.70 11.40 1.60
C PHE A 38 11.05 10.90 1.05
N CYS A 39 11.15 10.67 -0.27
CA CYS A 39 12.40 10.23 -0.91
C CYS A 39 13.50 11.29 -0.79
N ARG A 40 13.17 12.58 -0.94
CA ARG A 40 14.11 13.69 -0.73
C ARG A 40 14.60 13.79 0.71
N ILE A 41 13.75 13.53 1.70
CA ILE A 41 14.14 13.52 3.12
C ILE A 41 15.12 12.37 3.39
N LEU A 42 14.87 11.17 2.85
CA LEU A 42 15.81 10.06 2.94
C LEU A 42 17.15 10.39 2.27
N ALA A 43 17.11 11.02 1.10
CA ALA A 43 18.31 11.46 0.38
C ALA A 43 19.11 12.51 1.16
N ALA A 44 18.43 13.53 1.69
CA ALA A 44 19.04 14.53 2.56
C ALA A 44 19.58 13.95 3.87
N SER A 45 19.11 12.77 4.28
CA SER A 45 19.62 12.03 5.45
C SER A 45 20.81 11.12 5.13
N GLY A 46 21.35 11.17 3.90
CA GLY A 46 22.57 10.46 3.49
C GLY A 46 22.35 9.11 2.83
N PHE A 47 21.13 8.77 2.38
CA PHE A 47 20.85 7.53 1.65
C PHE A 47 20.65 7.79 0.15
N ALA A 48 21.04 6.90 -0.74
CA ALA A 48 20.53 6.94 -2.11
C ALA A 48 19.16 6.26 -2.16
N VAL A 49 18.24 6.76 -2.98
CA VAL A 49 16.87 6.26 -3.04
C VAL A 49 16.44 5.98 -4.47
N VAL A 50 15.97 4.77 -4.74
CA VAL A 50 15.31 4.38 -5.99
C VAL A 50 13.81 4.27 -5.73
N ALA A 51 13.01 5.10 -6.42
CA ALA A 51 11.54 5.08 -6.35
C ALA A 51 10.96 4.69 -7.71
N PRO A 52 10.48 3.44 -7.90
CA PRO A 52 9.98 2.97 -9.18
C PRO A 52 8.55 3.46 -9.48
N PHE A 53 8.27 3.68 -10.77
CA PHE A 53 6.92 3.67 -11.29
C PHE A 53 6.48 2.21 -11.44
N VAL A 54 5.41 1.83 -10.73
CA VAL A 54 4.77 0.52 -10.90
C VAL A 54 3.66 0.68 -11.93
N ARG A 55 3.79 0.07 -13.09
CA ARG A 55 2.90 0.33 -14.26
C ARG A 55 1.44 0.03 -13.94
N ALA A 56 1.20 -1.09 -13.27
CA ALA A 56 -0.13 -1.48 -12.81
C ALA A 56 -0.76 -0.45 -11.84
N PHE A 57 0.06 0.25 -11.05
CA PHE A 57 -0.44 1.31 -10.14
C PHE A 57 -0.79 2.58 -10.91
N SER A 58 0.00 2.95 -11.93
CA SER A 58 -0.30 4.11 -12.78
C SER A 58 -1.64 3.96 -13.51
N GLY A 59 -1.95 2.75 -13.99
CA GLY A 59 -3.23 2.44 -14.63
C GLY A 59 -4.38 2.12 -13.67
N MET A 60 -4.10 1.99 -12.37
CA MET A 60 -5.04 1.58 -11.32
C MET A 60 -5.69 0.18 -11.52
N VAL A 61 -5.21 -0.58 -12.51
CA VAL A 61 -5.65 -1.94 -12.82
C VAL A 61 -4.48 -2.87 -12.56
N LEU A 62 -4.67 -3.77 -11.58
CA LEU A 62 -3.63 -4.63 -11.07
C LEU A 62 -3.44 -5.86 -11.97
N ASP A 63 -2.20 -6.10 -12.36
CA ASP A 63 -1.79 -7.31 -13.09
C ASP A 63 -0.44 -7.80 -12.56
N ARG A 64 0.07 -8.91 -13.09
CA ARG A 64 1.33 -9.52 -12.60
C ARG A 64 2.60 -8.75 -12.96
N THR A 65 2.54 -7.75 -13.85
CA THR A 65 3.71 -6.95 -14.25
C THR A 65 4.26 -6.12 -13.09
N LEU A 66 3.47 -5.90 -12.03
CA LEU A 66 3.94 -5.27 -10.79
C LEU A 66 5.13 -5.99 -10.15
N PHE A 67 5.24 -7.32 -10.31
CA PHE A 67 6.38 -8.08 -9.79
C PHE A 67 7.63 -7.85 -10.63
N ASP A 68 7.49 -7.73 -11.95
CA ASP A 68 8.59 -7.39 -12.84
C ASP A 68 9.13 -5.98 -12.53
N ASP A 69 8.24 -5.02 -12.27
CA ASP A 69 8.61 -3.66 -11.87
C ASP A 69 9.34 -3.63 -10.52
N ALA A 70 8.89 -4.43 -9.54
CA ALA A 70 9.56 -4.55 -8.25
C ALA A 70 10.96 -5.17 -8.39
N ASN A 71 11.10 -6.23 -9.19
CA ASN A 71 12.39 -6.88 -9.45
C ASN A 71 13.35 -5.94 -10.17
N ALA A 72 12.87 -5.20 -11.18
CA ALA A 72 13.66 -4.21 -11.89
C ALA A 72 14.13 -3.06 -10.96
N ALA A 73 13.27 -2.62 -10.04
CA ALA A 73 13.61 -1.61 -9.05
C ALA A 73 14.70 -2.09 -8.08
N LEU A 74 14.61 -3.34 -7.61
CA LEU A 74 15.64 -3.93 -6.76
C LEU A 74 16.97 -4.09 -7.50
N PHE A 75 16.92 -4.48 -8.77
CA PHE A 75 18.10 -4.56 -9.63
C PHE A 75 18.77 -3.19 -9.81
N LEU A 76 17.99 -2.15 -10.11
CA LEU A 76 18.52 -0.78 -10.20
C LEU A 76 19.10 -0.32 -8.86
N GLY A 77 18.42 -0.61 -7.73
CA GLY A 77 18.94 -0.30 -6.40
C GLY A 77 20.28 -0.95 -6.09
N ARG A 78 20.57 -2.12 -6.67
CA ARG A 78 21.89 -2.77 -6.55
C ARG A 78 22.96 -2.06 -7.36
N ILE A 79 22.65 -1.63 -8.57
CA ILE A 79 23.56 -0.81 -9.39
C ILE A 79 23.93 0.48 -8.63
N VAL A 80 22.92 1.19 -8.11
CA VAL A 80 23.16 2.40 -7.30
C VAL A 80 23.97 2.08 -6.05
N ALA A 81 23.71 0.94 -5.40
CA ALA A 81 24.52 0.52 -4.25
C ALA A 81 26.00 0.28 -4.62
N ASP A 82 26.27 -0.36 -5.76
CA ASP A 82 27.63 -0.60 -6.25
C ASP A 82 28.36 0.72 -6.58
N GLU A 83 27.67 1.69 -7.20
CA GLU A 83 28.22 3.03 -7.50
C GLU A 83 28.62 3.79 -6.22
N HIS A 84 27.82 3.64 -5.15
CA HIS A 84 28.15 4.19 -3.83
C HIS A 84 29.03 3.25 -2.99
N GLY A 85 29.44 2.10 -3.53
CA GLY A 85 30.06 0.98 -2.83
C GLY A 85 29.46 0.73 -1.44
N ALA A 86 28.13 0.68 -1.39
CA ALA A 86 27.32 0.30 -0.26
C ALA A 86 26.99 -1.20 -0.30
N GLY A 87 26.41 -1.73 0.77
CA GLY A 87 25.86 -3.09 0.78
C GLY A 87 24.56 -3.21 -0.02
N PRO A 88 23.94 -4.40 -0.06
CA PRO A 88 22.65 -4.60 -0.72
C PRO A 88 21.60 -3.58 -0.27
N PRO A 89 20.72 -3.09 -1.17
CA PRO A 89 19.71 -2.11 -0.80
C PRO A 89 18.70 -2.69 0.20
N ALA A 90 18.16 -1.84 1.06
CA ALA A 90 16.94 -2.15 1.81
C ALA A 90 15.70 -1.71 1.01
N VAL A 91 14.55 -2.35 1.27
CA VAL A 91 13.28 -1.95 0.67
C VAL A 91 12.41 -1.29 1.73
N PHE A 92 11.85 -0.12 1.41
CA PHE A 92 10.79 0.50 2.19
C PHE A 92 9.52 0.49 1.36
N SER A 93 8.41 0.04 1.92
CA SER A 93 7.13 -0.05 1.19
C SER A 93 6.00 0.61 1.94
N ILE A 94 5.04 1.12 1.17
CA ILE A 94 3.88 1.84 1.68
C ILE A 94 2.61 1.14 1.23
N SER A 95 1.68 0.91 2.15
CA SER A 95 0.32 0.42 1.89
C SER A 95 0.33 -0.82 1.00
N PHE A 96 -0.42 -0.81 -0.11
CA PHE A 96 -0.52 -1.90 -1.08
C PHE A 96 0.84 -2.35 -1.67
N GLY A 97 1.85 -1.46 -1.67
CA GLY A 97 3.23 -1.80 -2.06
C GLY A 97 3.87 -2.87 -1.18
N SER A 98 3.28 -3.18 -0.02
CA SER A 98 3.74 -4.27 0.85
C SER A 98 3.78 -5.61 0.15
N LEU A 99 2.85 -5.89 -0.78
CA LEU A 99 2.85 -7.13 -1.57
C LEU A 99 4.16 -7.29 -2.34
N LEU A 100 4.62 -6.22 -2.99
CA LEU A 100 5.85 -6.22 -3.77
C LEU A 100 7.08 -6.38 -2.88
N ALA A 101 7.10 -5.69 -1.74
CA ALA A 101 8.21 -5.77 -0.81
C ALA A 101 8.33 -7.16 -0.17
N LEU A 102 7.20 -7.79 0.17
CA LEU A 102 7.16 -9.17 0.65
C LEU A 102 7.58 -10.15 -0.45
N HIS A 103 7.18 -9.92 -1.71
CA HIS A 103 7.69 -10.69 -2.85
C HIS A 103 9.21 -10.61 -2.97
N LEU A 104 9.79 -9.41 -2.87
CA LEU A 104 11.24 -9.21 -2.88
C LEU A 104 11.92 -9.89 -1.67
N ALA A 105 11.30 -9.85 -0.49
CA ALA A 105 11.79 -10.53 0.70
C ALA A 105 11.89 -12.05 0.52
N ALA A 106 11.00 -12.64 -0.28
CA ALA A 106 10.97 -14.07 -0.55
C ALA A 106 11.88 -14.53 -1.70
N SER A 107 12.48 -13.58 -2.44
CA SER A 107 13.32 -13.86 -3.60
C SER A 107 14.64 -14.56 -3.23
N ASN A 108 15.26 -15.27 -4.17
CA ASN A 108 16.52 -15.98 -3.93
C ASN A 108 17.70 -15.05 -3.61
N ASP A 109 17.60 -13.78 -4.01
CA ASP A 109 18.58 -12.73 -3.75
C ASP A 109 17.84 -11.54 -3.09
N PRO A 110 17.44 -11.70 -1.81
CA PRO A 110 16.58 -10.73 -1.14
C PRO A 110 17.35 -9.44 -0.81
N PRO A 111 16.64 -8.33 -0.57
CA PRO A 111 17.25 -7.08 -0.09
C PRO A 111 17.89 -7.27 1.31
N ALA A 112 18.69 -6.29 1.75
CA ALA A 112 19.28 -6.28 3.09
C ALA A 112 18.24 -6.43 4.20
N ALA A 113 17.11 -5.74 4.04
CA ALA A 113 15.91 -5.84 4.87
C ALA A 113 14.71 -5.21 4.16
N VAL A 114 13.52 -5.50 4.67
CA VAL A 114 12.25 -4.91 4.21
C VAL A 114 11.55 -4.18 5.35
N LEU A 115 11.14 -2.95 5.11
CA LEU A 115 10.24 -2.19 5.97
C LEU A 115 8.88 -2.09 5.30
N VAL A 116 7.84 -2.54 6.00
CA VAL A 116 6.46 -2.47 5.53
C VAL A 116 5.71 -1.45 6.36
N PHE A 117 5.31 -0.35 5.74
CA PHE A 117 4.47 0.66 6.36
C PHE A 117 3.02 0.52 5.88
N GLY A 118 2.11 0.10 6.75
CA GLY A 118 0.68 0.03 6.44
C GLY A 118 0.28 -1.17 5.56
N GLY A 119 1.02 -2.29 5.62
CA GLY A 119 0.79 -3.45 4.74
C GLY A 119 -0.38 -4.35 5.15
N TYR A 120 -0.71 -5.33 4.29
CA TYR A 120 -1.79 -6.29 4.53
C TYR A 120 -1.32 -7.75 4.54
N ALA A 121 -2.04 -8.63 5.25
CA ALA A 121 -1.77 -10.08 5.30
C ALA A 121 -2.75 -10.86 4.41
N ASP A 122 -4.01 -10.43 4.37
CA ASP A 122 -5.07 -11.08 3.63
C ASP A 122 -5.69 -10.11 2.62
N PHE A 123 -5.68 -10.46 1.33
CA PHE A 123 -6.18 -9.59 0.27
C PHE A 123 -7.69 -9.35 0.37
N LEU A 124 -8.49 -10.42 0.47
CA LEU A 124 -9.96 -10.30 0.45
C LEU A 124 -10.52 -9.53 1.66
N PRO A 125 -10.10 -9.79 2.92
CA PRO A 125 -10.51 -8.96 4.05
C PRO A 125 -10.15 -7.48 3.88
N THR A 126 -8.97 -7.19 3.32
CA THR A 126 -8.54 -5.80 3.04
C THR A 126 -9.45 -5.12 2.00
N VAL A 127 -9.81 -5.83 0.94
CA VAL A 127 -10.75 -5.32 -0.08
C VAL A 127 -12.15 -5.09 0.51
N ARG A 128 -12.65 -6.01 1.33
CA ARG A 128 -13.93 -5.86 2.03
C ARG A 128 -13.93 -4.68 2.99
N PHE A 129 -12.82 -4.45 3.68
CA PHE A 129 -12.65 -3.30 4.57
C PHE A 129 -12.81 -1.97 3.80
N ALA A 130 -12.20 -1.84 2.62
CA ALA A 130 -12.29 -0.63 1.81
C ALA A 130 -13.74 -0.26 1.40
N VAL A 131 -14.65 -1.24 1.37
CA VAL A 131 -16.08 -1.04 1.06
C VAL A 131 -16.95 -0.90 2.31
N THR A 132 -16.62 -1.60 3.40
CA THR A 132 -17.53 -1.75 4.56
C THR A 132 -17.04 -1.10 5.84
N GLY A 133 -15.73 -0.90 5.99
CA GLY A 133 -15.08 -0.51 7.24
C GLY A 133 -15.10 -1.62 8.29
N ARG A 134 -15.49 -2.84 7.92
CA ARG A 134 -15.54 -3.98 8.83
C ARG A 134 -14.23 -4.75 8.76
N ALA A 135 -13.67 -5.06 9.93
CA ALA A 135 -12.48 -5.88 10.04
C ALA A 135 -12.61 -6.86 11.21
N ASP A 136 -12.15 -8.10 11.01
CA ASP A 136 -12.15 -9.12 12.04
C ASP A 136 -10.77 -9.17 12.73
N HIS A 137 -10.76 -9.14 14.06
CA HIS A 137 -9.55 -9.21 14.87
C HIS A 137 -9.81 -9.95 16.18
N GLU A 138 -8.98 -10.95 16.46
CA GLU A 138 -9.03 -11.76 17.69
C GLU A 138 -10.40 -12.37 17.98
N GLY A 139 -11.07 -12.85 16.93
CA GLY A 139 -12.39 -13.48 17.03
C GLY A 139 -13.56 -12.49 17.16
N ALA A 140 -13.30 -11.18 17.18
CA ALA A 140 -14.31 -10.14 17.19
C ALA A 140 -14.36 -9.38 15.86
N ARG A 141 -15.57 -8.95 15.47
CA ARG A 141 -15.79 -8.06 14.34
C ARG A 141 -15.83 -6.61 14.81
N HIS A 142 -15.06 -5.76 14.15
CA HIS A 142 -14.94 -4.34 14.46
C HIS A 142 -15.48 -3.50 13.30
N GLN A 143 -16.11 -2.37 13.62
CA GLN A 143 -16.49 -1.34 12.66
C GLN A 143 -15.56 -0.15 12.86
N LEU A 144 -14.68 0.09 11.89
CA LEU A 144 -13.70 1.17 11.93
C LEU A 144 -14.05 2.23 10.87
N ALA A 145 -13.42 3.40 10.99
CA ALA A 145 -13.42 4.38 9.92
C ALA A 145 -12.74 3.78 8.68
N ARG A 146 -13.27 4.09 7.51
CA ARG A 146 -12.65 3.76 6.23
C ARG A 146 -12.57 5.00 5.35
N ASP A 147 -11.60 5.03 4.47
CA ASP A 147 -11.51 6.01 3.40
C ASP A 147 -12.54 5.65 2.31
N PRO A 148 -13.60 6.46 2.14
CA PRO A 148 -14.64 6.13 1.20
C PRO A 148 -14.22 6.30 -0.27
N LEU A 149 -13.12 7.03 -0.52
CA LEU A 149 -12.60 7.32 -1.86
C LEU A 149 -11.93 6.10 -2.50
N ASN A 150 -11.71 5.03 -1.73
CA ASN A 150 -11.08 3.79 -2.22
C ASN A 150 -12.07 2.81 -2.88
N SER A 151 -13.37 2.96 -2.63
CA SER A 151 -14.35 2.02 -3.21
C SER A 151 -14.31 1.93 -4.75
N PRO A 152 -14.18 3.03 -5.53
CA PRO A 152 -14.16 2.92 -6.99
C PRO A 152 -12.97 2.09 -7.53
N VAL A 153 -11.79 2.15 -6.89
CA VAL A 153 -10.63 1.36 -7.35
C VAL A 153 -10.81 -0.13 -7.06
N VAL A 154 -11.52 -0.48 -5.99
CA VAL A 154 -11.87 -1.89 -5.71
C VAL A 154 -12.74 -2.44 -6.84
N PHE A 155 -13.82 -1.74 -7.20
CA PHE A 155 -14.71 -2.17 -8.27
C PHE A 155 -14.04 -2.15 -9.65
N LEU A 156 -13.15 -1.19 -9.90
CA LEU A 156 -12.34 -1.14 -11.12
C LEU A 156 -11.56 -2.44 -11.34
N ASN A 157 -10.99 -3.03 -10.28
CA ASN A 157 -10.18 -4.26 -10.37
C ASN A 157 -11.01 -5.55 -10.46
N VAL A 158 -12.33 -5.48 -10.31
CA VAL A 158 -13.24 -6.62 -10.51
C VAL A 158 -14.23 -6.39 -11.66
N VAL A 159 -14.10 -5.28 -12.40
CA VAL A 159 -15.11 -4.82 -13.37
C VAL A 159 -15.48 -5.86 -14.41
N ASP A 160 -14.52 -6.66 -14.89
CA ASP A 160 -14.74 -7.71 -15.89
C ASP A 160 -15.52 -8.92 -15.33
N HIS A 161 -15.63 -9.00 -14.01
CA HIS A 161 -16.29 -10.07 -13.27
C HIS A 161 -17.61 -9.62 -12.61
N LEU A 162 -18.03 -8.37 -12.78
CA LEU A 162 -19.30 -7.88 -12.21
C LEU A 162 -20.50 -8.30 -13.06
N GLU A 163 -21.63 -8.60 -12.44
CA GLU A 163 -22.87 -8.81 -13.18
C GLU A 163 -23.50 -7.45 -13.50
N MET A 164 -23.53 -7.07 -14.78
CA MET A 164 -24.03 -5.77 -15.23
C MET A 164 -24.41 -5.78 -16.71
N ARG A 165 -25.21 -4.78 -17.10
CA ARG A 165 -25.51 -4.43 -18.50
C ARG A 165 -24.72 -3.18 -18.91
N GLY A 166 -24.48 -3.02 -20.20
CA GLY A 166 -23.77 -1.85 -20.76
C GLY A 166 -22.26 -2.03 -20.87
N ASP A 167 -21.57 -0.96 -21.28
CA ASP A 167 -20.14 -0.96 -21.56
C ASP A 167 -19.29 -0.92 -20.27
N ARG A 168 -18.64 -2.06 -19.97
CA ARG A 168 -17.70 -2.20 -18.84
C ARG A 168 -16.51 -1.25 -18.91
N ALA A 169 -15.98 -1.01 -20.11
CA ALA A 169 -14.84 -0.12 -20.29
C ALA A 169 -15.23 1.33 -20.01
N MET A 170 -16.45 1.74 -20.37
CA MET A 170 -16.99 3.05 -19.99
C MET A 170 -17.17 3.18 -18.47
N LEU A 171 -17.68 2.14 -17.82
CA LEU A 171 -17.82 2.11 -16.35
C LEU A 171 -16.46 2.19 -15.65
N ALA A 172 -15.47 1.43 -16.11
CA ALA A 172 -14.10 1.47 -15.62
C ALA A 172 -13.48 2.87 -15.73
N ARG A 173 -13.62 3.53 -16.89
CA ARG A 173 -13.17 4.92 -17.08
C ARG A 173 -13.88 5.90 -16.15
N ALA A 174 -15.15 5.69 -15.84
CA ALA A 174 -15.91 6.53 -14.92
C ALA A 174 -15.38 6.40 -13.48
N TRP A 175 -15.11 5.18 -12.99
CA TRP A 175 -14.47 4.99 -11.68
C TRP A 175 -13.05 5.54 -11.62
N LEU A 176 -12.26 5.37 -12.69
CA LEU A 176 -10.94 5.99 -12.77
C LEU A 176 -11.02 7.53 -12.73
N SER A 177 -12.01 8.12 -13.41
CA SER A 177 -12.29 9.56 -13.32
C SER A 177 -12.65 10.00 -11.89
N MET A 178 -13.43 9.18 -11.17
CA MET A 178 -13.73 9.44 -9.76
C MET A 178 -12.46 9.41 -8.90
N VAL A 179 -11.59 8.43 -9.11
CA VAL A 179 -10.29 8.33 -8.43
C VAL A 179 -9.44 9.58 -8.69
N HIS A 180 -9.21 9.96 -9.95
CA HIS A 180 -8.42 11.14 -10.29
C HIS A 180 -8.99 12.45 -9.71
N ARG A 181 -10.31 12.56 -9.60
CA ARG A 181 -10.96 13.78 -9.09
C ARG A 181 -10.89 13.89 -7.57
N THR A 182 -10.76 12.78 -6.85
CA THR A 182 -10.97 12.75 -5.40
C THR A 182 -9.76 12.32 -4.58
N TRP A 183 -8.86 11.50 -5.11
CA TRP A 183 -7.69 11.06 -4.36
C TRP A 183 -6.75 12.21 -4.00
N GLY A 184 -6.17 12.13 -2.80
CA GLY A 184 -5.33 13.19 -2.23
C GLY A 184 -6.10 14.37 -1.60
N LYS A 185 -7.44 14.39 -1.68
CA LYS A 185 -8.29 15.45 -1.14
C LYS A 185 -9.00 14.99 0.13
N MET A 186 -8.35 15.22 1.27
CA MET A 186 -8.81 14.74 2.59
C MET A 186 -10.19 15.27 2.97
N GLU A 187 -10.54 16.48 2.53
CA GLU A 187 -11.85 17.10 2.73
C GLU A 187 -13.00 16.30 2.10
N LEU A 188 -12.71 15.52 1.03
CA LEU A 188 -13.72 14.70 0.35
C LEU A 188 -14.02 13.38 1.07
N LYS A 189 -13.26 13.03 2.11
CA LYS A 189 -13.56 11.88 2.98
C LYS A 189 -14.79 12.12 3.85
N ALA A 190 -15.14 13.38 4.13
CA ALA A 190 -16.29 13.73 4.94
C ALA A 190 -17.60 13.20 4.28
N PRO A 191 -18.59 12.76 5.08
CA PRO A 191 -19.88 12.31 4.55
C PRO A 191 -20.51 13.36 3.61
N GLY A 192 -20.94 12.92 2.42
CA GLY A 192 -21.55 13.77 1.40
C GLY A 192 -20.60 14.64 0.57
N ALA A 193 -19.34 14.82 1.00
CA ALA A 193 -18.41 15.75 0.34
C ALA A 193 -17.99 15.27 -1.07
N ARG A 194 -17.90 13.96 -1.29
CA ARG A 194 -17.57 13.37 -2.60
C ARG A 194 -18.76 13.26 -3.56
N ASP A 195 -19.99 13.36 -3.04
CA ASP A 195 -21.21 13.05 -3.78
C ASP A 195 -21.42 13.98 -4.99
N PRO A 196 -21.14 15.30 -4.93
CA PRO A 196 -21.22 16.17 -6.12
C PRO A 196 -20.30 15.70 -7.26
N HIS A 197 -19.11 15.17 -6.95
CA HIS A 197 -18.19 14.64 -7.95
C HIS A 197 -18.73 13.37 -8.60
N ALA A 198 -19.28 12.45 -7.81
CA ALA A 198 -19.88 11.22 -8.31
C ALA A 198 -21.13 11.54 -9.15
N ASN A 199 -22.03 12.40 -8.66
CA ASN A 199 -23.25 12.79 -9.36
C ASN A 199 -22.96 13.46 -10.71
N ALA A 200 -21.93 14.31 -10.78
CA ALA A 200 -21.51 14.93 -12.04
C ALA A 200 -20.99 13.89 -13.06
N ILE A 201 -20.26 12.86 -12.62
CA ILE A 201 -19.84 11.75 -13.50
C ILE A 201 -21.05 10.93 -13.94
N ALA A 202 -21.92 10.55 -12.99
CA ALA A 202 -23.10 9.74 -13.24
C ALA A 202 -24.07 10.40 -14.23
N ALA A 203 -24.25 11.73 -14.16
CA ALA A 203 -25.11 12.47 -15.07
C ALA A 203 -24.67 12.37 -16.54
N ALA A 204 -23.36 12.24 -16.79
CA ALA A 204 -22.78 12.10 -18.13
C ALA A 204 -22.80 10.65 -18.65
N LEU A 205 -23.18 9.67 -17.81
CA LEU A 205 -23.25 8.26 -18.20
C LEU A 205 -24.61 7.89 -18.81
N PRO A 206 -24.63 6.91 -19.72
CA PRO A 206 -25.86 6.22 -20.12
C PRO A 206 -26.65 5.71 -18.92
N SER A 207 -27.97 5.70 -19.02
CA SER A 207 -28.89 5.37 -17.92
C SER A 207 -28.57 4.04 -17.22
N GLU A 208 -28.18 3.04 -18.01
CA GLU A 208 -27.86 1.68 -17.58
C GLU A 208 -26.55 1.59 -16.78
N LEU A 209 -25.66 2.59 -16.88
CA LEU A 209 -24.38 2.62 -16.16
C LEU A 209 -24.42 3.48 -14.88
N ARG A 210 -25.45 4.30 -14.69
CA ARG A 210 -25.54 5.23 -13.54
C ARG A 210 -25.57 4.49 -12.20
N VAL A 211 -26.44 3.50 -12.08
CA VAL A 211 -26.58 2.69 -10.86
C VAL A 211 -25.32 1.86 -10.60
N PRO A 212 -24.78 1.08 -11.56
CA PRO A 212 -23.49 0.40 -11.38
C PRO A 212 -22.37 1.34 -10.94
N PHE A 213 -22.27 2.53 -11.54
CA PHE A 213 -21.25 3.52 -11.18
C PHE A 213 -21.40 4.00 -9.73
N LEU A 214 -22.59 4.46 -9.34
CA LEU A 214 -22.86 4.94 -7.97
C LEU A 214 -22.68 3.84 -6.93
N ARG A 215 -23.09 2.60 -7.25
CA ARG A 215 -22.85 1.43 -6.42
C ARG A 215 -21.36 1.17 -6.20
N GLY A 216 -20.55 1.27 -7.25
CA GLY A 216 -19.09 1.14 -7.14
C GLY A 216 -18.41 2.27 -6.34
N CYS A 217 -19.08 3.41 -6.18
CA CYS A 217 -18.67 4.51 -5.29
C CYS A 217 -19.21 4.36 -3.86
N CYS A 218 -19.90 3.26 -3.55
CA CYS A 218 -20.68 3.05 -2.33
C CYS A 218 -21.67 4.20 -2.05
N LEU A 219 -22.34 4.69 -3.09
CA LEU A 219 -23.41 5.70 -3.05
C LEU A 219 -24.77 5.14 -3.51
N ASP A 220 -24.85 3.82 -3.71
CA ASP A 220 -26.06 3.05 -3.96
C ASP A 220 -26.02 1.78 -3.10
N GLU A 221 -27.18 1.20 -2.83
CA GLU A 221 -27.30 -0.02 -2.01
C GLU A 221 -26.70 -1.25 -2.72
N GLY A 222 -26.44 -2.31 -1.95
CA GLY A 222 -26.00 -3.61 -2.50
C GLY A 222 -24.54 -3.66 -2.98
N ALA A 223 -23.71 -2.67 -2.67
CA ALA A 223 -22.30 -2.64 -3.08
C ALA A 223 -21.51 -3.87 -2.59
N LEU A 224 -21.69 -4.30 -1.34
CA LEU A 224 -20.97 -5.45 -0.78
C LEU A 224 -21.33 -6.75 -1.51
N ASP A 225 -22.61 -7.07 -1.64
CA ASP A 225 -23.05 -8.32 -2.27
C ASP A 225 -22.59 -8.37 -3.74
N TRP A 226 -22.70 -7.25 -4.46
CA TRP A 226 -22.22 -7.15 -5.85
C TRP A 226 -20.71 -7.33 -5.96
N LEU A 227 -19.95 -6.82 -4.98
CA LEU A 227 -18.51 -7.04 -4.90
C LEU A 227 -18.17 -8.50 -4.58
N GLU A 228 -18.84 -9.14 -3.62
CA GLU A 228 -18.60 -10.55 -3.27
C GLU A 228 -18.81 -11.47 -4.47
N ASP A 229 -19.88 -11.27 -5.25
CA ASP A 229 -20.13 -12.03 -6.48
C ASP A 229 -19.01 -11.81 -7.51
N GLY A 230 -18.56 -10.57 -7.65
CA GLY A 230 -17.41 -10.21 -8.50
C GLY A 230 -16.12 -10.89 -8.05
N LEU A 231 -15.80 -10.84 -6.76
CA LEU A 231 -14.62 -11.47 -6.16
C LEU A 231 -14.66 -12.99 -6.28
N ALA A 232 -15.82 -13.62 -6.12
CA ALA A 232 -15.99 -15.05 -6.31
C ALA A 232 -15.65 -15.48 -7.75
N ARG A 233 -16.12 -14.72 -8.75
CA ARG A 233 -15.80 -14.94 -10.16
C ARG A 233 -14.34 -14.61 -10.51
N ALA A 234 -13.75 -13.65 -9.80
CA ALA A 234 -12.37 -13.19 -9.98
C ALA A 234 -11.33 -13.95 -9.13
N ALA A 235 -11.75 -14.90 -8.30
CA ALA A 235 -10.89 -15.49 -7.26
C ALA A 235 -9.58 -16.07 -7.82
N ARG A 236 -9.63 -16.74 -8.97
CA ARG A 236 -8.45 -17.28 -9.63
C ARG A 236 -7.57 -16.18 -10.22
N SER A 237 -8.14 -15.20 -10.90
CA SER A 237 -7.38 -14.12 -11.56
C SER A 237 -6.71 -13.21 -10.55
N LEU A 238 -7.31 -12.96 -9.38
CA LEU A 238 -6.78 -12.08 -8.33
C LEU A 238 -5.94 -12.78 -7.26
N SER A 239 -5.82 -14.11 -7.30
CA SER A 239 -5.06 -14.91 -6.33
C SER A 239 -3.61 -14.47 -6.12
N PHE A 240 -3.00 -13.79 -7.10
CA PHE A 240 -1.62 -13.29 -7.00
C PHE A 240 -1.47 -12.08 -6.07
N LEU A 241 -2.58 -11.46 -5.67
CA LEU A 241 -2.59 -10.32 -4.75
C LEU A 241 -2.54 -10.76 -3.28
N ASP A 242 -2.64 -12.06 -3.02
CA ASP A 242 -2.48 -12.63 -1.68
C ASP A 242 -0.99 -12.78 -1.32
N PRO A 243 -0.51 -12.12 -0.26
CA PRO A 243 0.91 -12.12 0.08
C PRO A 243 1.34 -13.38 0.87
N SER A 244 0.42 -14.28 1.24
CA SER A 244 0.68 -15.38 2.18
C SER A 244 1.86 -16.27 1.77
N ALA A 245 2.02 -16.57 0.48
CA ALA A 245 3.15 -17.33 -0.02
C ALA A 245 4.48 -16.58 0.13
N HIS A 246 4.49 -15.27 -0.10
CA HIS A 246 5.67 -14.44 0.05
C HIS A 246 6.06 -14.28 1.52
N VAL A 247 5.07 -14.02 2.39
CA VAL A 247 5.25 -13.88 3.85
C VAL A 247 5.89 -15.13 4.44
N LYS A 248 5.35 -16.32 4.13
CA LYS A 248 5.88 -17.60 4.64
C LYS A 248 7.30 -17.91 4.17
N ASN A 249 7.67 -17.40 3.00
CA ASN A 249 8.96 -17.67 2.37
C ASN A 249 9.94 -16.50 2.49
N ALA A 250 9.70 -15.52 3.36
CA ALA A 250 10.61 -14.41 3.56
C ALA A 250 12.01 -14.91 3.95
N ARG A 251 13.05 -14.36 3.32
CA ARG A 251 14.45 -14.77 3.46
C ARG A 251 15.35 -13.67 4.01
N CYS A 252 14.83 -12.46 4.18
CA CYS A 252 15.50 -11.34 4.80
C CYS A 252 14.67 -10.74 5.94
N PRO A 253 15.29 -9.92 6.80
CA PRO A 253 14.62 -9.32 7.94
C PRO A 253 13.49 -8.37 7.51
N VAL A 254 12.39 -8.42 8.24
CA VAL A 254 11.19 -7.62 8.01
C VAL A 254 10.84 -6.81 9.26
N VAL A 255 10.68 -5.50 9.08
CA VAL A 255 10.14 -4.58 10.08
C VAL A 255 8.76 -4.16 9.64
N LEU A 256 7.78 -4.30 10.53
CA LEU A 256 6.40 -3.87 10.29
C LEU A 256 6.14 -2.57 11.04
N VAL A 257 5.50 -1.61 10.37
CA VAL A 257 5.06 -0.34 10.93
C VAL A 257 3.62 -0.11 10.50
N HIS A 258 2.73 0.25 11.44
CA HIS A 258 1.33 0.52 11.10
C HIS A 258 0.73 1.61 11.99
N GLY A 259 -0.07 2.49 11.38
CA GLY A 259 -0.89 3.47 12.10
C GLY A 259 -2.17 2.83 12.67
N LYS A 260 -2.48 3.05 13.95
CA LYS A 260 -3.69 2.50 14.59
C LYS A 260 -4.98 3.06 13.99
N ASP A 261 -4.91 4.28 13.48
CA ASP A 261 -6.04 5.02 12.90
C ASP A 261 -6.03 5.00 11.36
N ASP A 262 -5.31 4.05 10.76
CA ASP A 262 -5.28 3.87 9.30
C ASP A 262 -6.67 3.49 8.77
N ASP A 263 -7.24 4.38 7.93
CA ASP A 263 -8.56 4.23 7.33
C ASP A 263 -8.52 3.53 5.96
N VAL A 264 -7.35 3.09 5.50
CA VAL A 264 -7.15 2.39 4.22
C VAL A 264 -6.93 0.90 4.45
N ILE A 265 -6.02 0.53 5.34
CA ILE A 265 -5.75 -0.86 5.73
C ILE A 265 -5.72 -0.92 7.26
N PRO A 266 -6.57 -1.73 7.91
CA PRO A 266 -6.61 -1.78 9.37
C PRO A 266 -5.31 -2.40 9.91
N TYR A 267 -4.77 -1.84 10.99
CA TYR A 267 -3.52 -2.32 11.60
C TYR A 267 -3.56 -3.80 12.04
N PHE A 268 -4.77 -4.35 12.18
CA PHE A 268 -4.99 -5.78 12.40
C PHE A 268 -4.27 -6.64 11.37
N GLU A 269 -4.14 -6.18 10.13
CA GLU A 269 -3.41 -6.89 9.08
C GLU A 269 -1.90 -6.94 9.34
N SER A 270 -1.29 -5.89 9.91
CA SER A 270 0.11 -5.95 10.36
C SER A 270 0.31 -6.91 11.53
N VAL A 271 -0.68 -7.05 12.42
CA VAL A 271 -0.64 -8.07 13.48
C VAL A 271 -0.73 -9.49 12.88
N LYS A 272 -1.52 -9.69 11.82
CA LYS A 272 -1.55 -10.96 11.10
C LYS A 272 -0.23 -11.23 10.38
N LEU A 273 0.35 -10.24 9.71
CA LEU A 273 1.67 -10.33 9.09
C LEU A 273 2.72 -10.75 10.12
N SER A 274 2.74 -10.12 11.30
CA SER A 274 3.71 -10.46 12.35
C SER A 274 3.56 -11.89 12.86
N ARG A 275 2.34 -12.44 12.86
CA ARG A 275 2.07 -13.84 13.24
C ARG A 275 2.42 -14.83 12.13
N ALA A 276 2.32 -14.41 10.87
CA ALA A 276 2.54 -15.28 9.70
C ALA A 276 3.99 -15.32 9.21
N LEU A 277 4.78 -14.28 9.47
CA LEU A 277 6.21 -14.24 9.14
C LEU A 277 6.98 -15.33 9.93
N PRO A 278 8.02 -15.95 9.33
CA PRO A 278 8.99 -16.74 10.07
C PRO A 278 9.54 -15.90 11.23
N LYS A 279 9.57 -16.48 12.45
CA LYS A 279 9.97 -15.74 13.65
C LYS A 279 11.36 -15.14 13.50
N GLU A 280 12.26 -15.86 12.80
CA GLU A 280 13.62 -15.43 12.54
C GLU A 280 13.76 -14.22 11.62
N GLN A 281 12.72 -13.90 10.85
CA GLN A 281 12.69 -12.77 9.93
C GLN A 281 11.91 -11.58 10.49
N LEU A 282 10.98 -11.78 11.42
CA LEU A 282 10.30 -10.65 12.06
C LEU A 282 11.26 -9.95 13.04
N ARG A 283 11.73 -8.76 12.66
CA ARG A 283 12.60 -7.96 13.52
C ARG A 283 11.81 -7.15 14.55
N ASN A 284 10.79 -6.43 14.11
CA ASN A 284 9.95 -5.58 14.96
C ASN A 284 8.55 -5.38 14.37
N LEU A 285 7.57 -5.13 15.23
CA LEU A 285 6.25 -4.59 14.88
C LEU A 285 6.04 -3.28 15.66
N HIS A 286 5.92 -2.17 14.95
CA HIS A 286 5.68 -0.85 15.50
C HIS A 286 4.23 -0.43 15.21
N LEU A 287 3.40 -0.33 16.25
CA LEU A 287 2.04 0.21 16.15
C LEU A 287 2.01 1.61 16.76
N THR A 288 1.60 2.61 15.98
CA THR A 288 1.64 4.03 16.38
C THR A 288 0.29 4.73 16.20
N GLY A 289 -0.06 5.62 17.12
CA GLY A 289 -1.21 6.53 17.02
C GLY A 289 -0.89 7.88 16.38
N LEU A 290 0.34 8.13 15.92
CA LEU A 290 0.79 9.45 15.45
C LEU A 290 0.01 10.02 14.26
N TYR A 291 -0.77 9.20 13.54
CA TYR A 291 -1.45 9.58 12.31
C TYR A 291 -2.95 9.88 12.46
N GLY A 292 -3.55 9.64 13.64
CA GLY A 292 -4.99 9.83 13.88
C GLY A 292 -5.41 11.20 14.44
N HIS A 293 -4.48 12.11 14.70
CA HIS A 293 -4.79 13.36 15.40
C HIS A 293 -5.34 14.47 14.49
N THR A 294 -6.46 14.21 13.82
CA THR A 294 -7.40 15.27 13.41
C THR A 294 -8.63 15.21 14.31
N GLY A 295 -8.48 15.72 15.53
CA GLY A 295 -9.60 16.15 16.38
C GLY A 295 -10.22 15.09 17.31
N ALA A 296 -9.65 14.90 18.49
CA ALA A 296 -10.34 14.83 19.80
C ALA A 296 -9.41 14.24 20.87
N SER A 297 -9.31 14.94 22.01
CA SER A 297 -8.55 14.65 23.24
C SER A 297 -7.03 14.84 23.21
N SER A 298 -6.52 15.59 24.18
CA SER A 298 -5.08 15.74 24.43
C SER A 298 -4.51 14.41 24.92
N PRO A 299 -3.46 13.87 24.28
CA PRO A 299 -2.88 12.59 24.67
C PRO A 299 -2.29 12.68 26.08
N THR A 300 -2.40 11.59 26.84
CA THR A 300 -1.75 11.50 28.16
C THR A 300 -0.23 11.56 28.02
N LEU A 301 0.49 12.05 29.04
CA LEU A 301 1.97 12.08 29.05
C LEU A 301 2.58 10.68 28.80
N ARG A 302 1.94 9.63 29.31
CA ARG A 302 2.35 8.23 29.09
C ARG A 302 2.15 7.80 27.63
N ALA A 303 1.05 8.23 27.00
CA ALA A 303 0.82 7.98 25.58
C ALA A 303 1.87 8.70 24.73
N LEU A 304 2.16 9.98 25.02
CA LEU A 304 3.22 10.76 24.36
C LEU A 304 4.60 10.10 24.49
N ALA A 305 4.97 9.63 25.69
CA ALA A 305 6.24 8.95 25.93
C ALA A 305 6.33 7.61 25.16
N THR A 306 5.24 6.84 25.16
CA THR A 306 5.16 5.59 24.38
C THR A 306 5.31 5.86 22.88
N GLU A 307 4.57 6.83 22.34
CA GLU A 307 4.65 7.20 20.92
C GLU A 307 6.04 7.73 20.53
N THR A 308 6.66 8.55 21.38
CA THR A 308 8.03 9.04 21.16
C THR A 308 9.02 7.87 21.11
N THR A 309 8.86 6.90 22.01
CA THR A 309 9.71 5.70 22.04
C THR A 309 9.51 4.85 20.78
N THR A 310 8.27 4.64 20.33
CA THR A 310 7.95 3.94 19.09
C THR A 310 8.59 4.65 17.89
N LEU A 311 8.48 5.98 17.81
CA LEU A 311 9.06 6.78 16.74
C LEU A 311 10.60 6.64 16.71
N ILE A 312 11.27 6.74 17.85
CA ILE A 312 12.72 6.58 17.94
C ILE A 312 13.15 5.17 17.46
N ARG A 313 12.44 4.13 17.90
CA ARG A 313 12.74 2.75 17.50
C ARG A 313 12.51 2.52 16.01
N MET A 314 11.42 3.07 15.45
CA MET A 314 11.13 3.03 14.03
C MET A 314 12.22 3.73 13.21
N LEU A 315 12.66 4.92 13.63
CA LEU A 315 13.75 5.65 12.99
C LEU A 315 15.09 4.92 13.10
N ALA A 316 15.34 4.24 14.22
CA ALA A 316 16.53 3.41 14.39
C ALA A 316 16.52 2.20 13.44
N ASP A 317 15.38 1.54 13.26
CA ASP A 317 15.24 0.45 12.29
C ASP A 317 15.41 0.97 10.84
N LEU A 318 14.81 2.11 10.51
CA LEU A 318 14.98 2.78 9.21
C LEU A 318 16.44 3.18 8.96
N ALA A 319 17.16 3.70 9.95
CA ALA A 319 18.57 4.05 9.76
C ALA A 319 19.46 2.81 9.60
N ALA A 320 19.11 1.71 10.26
CA ALA A 320 19.90 0.48 10.27
C ALA A 320 19.68 -0.41 9.03
N ALA A 321 18.49 -0.36 8.42
CA ALA A 321 18.07 -1.39 7.46
C ALA A 321 19.03 -1.66 6.29
N PRO A 322 19.60 -0.64 5.60
CA PRO A 322 20.53 -0.87 4.50
C PRO A 322 21.87 -1.47 4.93
N ARG A 323 22.13 -1.56 6.24
CA ARG A 323 23.37 -2.11 6.83
C ARG A 323 23.16 -3.48 7.45
N ILE A 324 21.94 -4.00 7.42
CA ILE A 324 21.62 -5.33 7.95
C ILE A 324 22.18 -6.38 6.99
N ASN A 325 22.82 -7.41 7.55
CA ASN A 325 23.14 -8.60 6.76
C ASN A 325 21.82 -9.32 6.41
N PRO A 326 21.50 -9.54 5.14
CA PRO A 326 20.23 -10.17 4.73
C PRO A 326 20.05 -11.59 5.28
N ARG A 327 21.13 -12.27 5.69
CA ARG A 327 21.09 -13.61 6.31
C ARG A 327 21.05 -13.58 7.84
N ALA A 328 21.01 -12.40 8.46
CA ALA A 328 20.88 -12.27 9.90
C ALA A 328 19.54 -12.87 10.34
N ARG A 329 19.56 -13.67 11.42
CA ARG A 329 18.36 -14.25 12.04
C ARG A 329 18.13 -13.58 13.39
N PHE A 330 16.89 -13.24 13.69
CA PHE A 330 16.49 -12.62 14.95
C PHE A 330 15.76 -13.66 15.82
N GLY A 331 16.09 -13.77 17.10
CA GLY A 331 15.54 -14.78 18.01
C GLY A 331 14.72 -14.14 19.11
#